data_AF-A0AAV6VPN1-F1
#
_entry.id   AF-A0AAV6VPN1-F1
#
_cell.length_a   1.000
_cell.length_b   1.000
_cell.length_c   1.000
_cell.angle_alpha   90.00
_cell.angle_beta   90.00
_cell.angle_gamma   90.00
#
_symmetry.space_group_name_H-M   'P 1'
#
loop_
_entity.id
_entity.type
_entity.pdbx_description
1 polymer ?
#
loop_
_entity_poly.entity_id
_entity_poly.type
_entity_poly.pdbx_seq_one_letter_code
_entity_poly.pdbx_strand_id
1 'polypeptide(L)'
;MPVVSVYDAERFYLSMLLLRQPGAVGFEDIRTVDGIVCKAFQQACRMRGLLEGYQLWNDTLREAAEAQSPGQLRMLFAVVCAFEKVEDIPQLWATNRDALCEDFVHCYSKIKGVEYALAEINRLLQSF
;
A
#
# COMPACT_ATOMS: atom_id res chain seq x y z
N MET A 1 -20.94 10.01 22.57
CA MET A 1 -20.02 9.36 21.63
C MET A 1 -18.61 9.51 22.19
N PRO A 2 -17.87 8.43 22.50
CA PRO A 2 -16.48 8.60 22.88
C PRO A 2 -15.69 8.98 21.63
N VAL A 3 -15.05 10.15 21.69
CA VAL A 3 -14.15 10.63 20.65
C VAL A 3 -12.88 9.81 20.74
N VAL A 4 -12.71 8.84 19.84
CA VAL A 4 -11.45 8.13 19.68
C VAL A 4 -10.43 9.16 19.18
N SER A 5 -9.37 9.37 19.97
CA SER A 5 -8.27 10.24 19.60
C SER A 5 -7.64 9.74 18.30
N VAL A 6 -7.62 10.59 17.26
CA VAL A 6 -6.94 10.34 15.97
C VAL A 6 -5.42 10.14 16.11
N TYR A 7 -4.85 10.35 17.31
CA TYR A 7 -3.42 10.17 17.59
C TYR A 7 -3.04 8.73 17.97
N ASP A 8 -4.01 7.81 18.10
CA ASP A 8 -3.75 6.40 18.36
C ASP A 8 -4.21 5.54 17.18
N ALA A 9 -3.34 5.44 16.17
CA ALA A 9 -3.62 4.76 14.90
C ALA A 9 -4.13 3.32 15.10
N GLU A 10 -3.56 2.57 16.05
CA GLU A 10 -3.98 1.20 16.31
C GLU A 10 -5.39 1.11 16.90
N ARG A 11 -5.81 2.09 17.73
CA ARG A 11 -7.21 2.17 18.21
C ARG A 11 -8.19 2.51 17.10
N PHE A 12 -7.78 3.33 16.13
CA PHE A 12 -8.58 3.61 14.93
C PHE A 12 -8.81 2.33 14.11
N TYR A 13 -7.75 1.57 13.81
CA TYR A 13 -7.86 0.31 13.07
C TYR A 13 -8.65 -0.76 13.83
N LEU A 14 -8.45 -0.87 15.15
CA LEU A 14 -9.27 -1.72 16.01
C LEU A 14 -10.76 -1.37 15.90
N SER A 15 -11.09 -0.08 15.93
CA SER A 15 -12.48 0.39 15.80
C SER A 15 -13.09 -0.01 14.45
N MET A 16 -12.33 0.10 13.35
CA MET A 16 -12.79 -0.37 12.03
C MET A 16 -13.05 -1.88 11.98
N LEU A 17 -12.17 -2.69 12.58
CA LEU A 17 -12.34 -4.15 12.61
C LEU A 17 -13.56 -4.55 13.43
N LEU A 18 -13.75 -3.93 14.59
CA LEU A 18 -14.91 -4.18 15.45
C LEU A 18 -16.24 -3.87 14.75
N LEU A 19 -16.29 -2.84 13.91
CA LEU A 19 -17.48 -2.51 13.12
C LEU A 19 -17.82 -3.58 12.07
N ARG A 20 -16.84 -4.39 11.63
CA ARG A 20 -17.01 -5.38 10.55
C ARG A 20 -16.99 -6.84 11.02
N GLN A 21 -16.61 -7.12 12.28
CA GLN A 21 -16.51 -8.48 12.83
C GLN A 21 -17.35 -8.64 14.12
N PRO A 22 -18.66 -8.92 14.01
CA PRO A 22 -19.46 -9.28 15.17
C PRO A 22 -19.04 -10.65 15.73
N GLY A 23 -18.92 -10.75 17.05
CA GLY A 23 -18.71 -12.03 17.75
C GLY A 23 -17.26 -12.46 18.00
N ALA A 24 -16.27 -11.60 17.76
CA ALA A 24 -14.90 -11.89 18.19
C ALA A 24 -14.82 -11.99 19.73
N VAL A 25 -14.14 -13.03 20.25
CA VAL A 25 -14.03 -13.28 21.70
C VAL A 25 -12.71 -12.78 22.30
N GLY A 26 -11.81 -12.22 21.49
CA GLY A 26 -10.58 -11.56 21.95
C GLY A 26 -9.86 -10.73 20.88
N PHE A 27 -8.80 -10.00 21.29
CA PHE A 27 -8.00 -9.15 20.38
C PHE A 27 -7.23 -9.93 19.31
N GLU A 28 -6.91 -11.21 19.57
CA GLU A 28 -6.30 -12.08 18.56
C GLU A 28 -7.32 -12.46 17.48
N ASP A 29 -8.55 -12.79 17.85
CA ASP A 29 -9.63 -13.08 16.88
C ASP A 29 -9.91 -11.89 15.98
N ILE A 30 -9.90 -10.67 16.54
CA ILE A 30 -10.10 -9.42 15.79
C ILE A 30 -8.99 -9.22 14.76
N ARG A 31 -7.76 -9.63 15.08
CA ARG A 31 -6.60 -9.53 14.17
C ARG A 31 -6.42 -10.77 13.30
N THR A 32 -7.31 -11.75 13.39
CA THR A 32 -7.22 -12.96 12.57
C THR A 32 -7.95 -12.75 11.25
N VAL A 33 -7.23 -12.96 10.15
CA VAL A 33 -7.75 -12.89 8.78
C VAL A 33 -7.33 -14.16 8.05
N ASP A 34 -8.29 -14.91 7.52
CA ASP A 34 -8.07 -16.17 6.82
C ASP A 34 -7.16 -17.18 7.56
N GLY A 35 -7.34 -17.26 8.89
CA GLY A 35 -6.55 -18.16 9.77
C GLY A 35 -5.16 -17.63 10.16
N ILE A 36 -4.78 -16.42 9.72
CA ILE A 36 -3.50 -15.79 10.05
C ILE A 36 -3.72 -14.71 11.12
N VAL A 37 -3.03 -14.83 12.26
CA VAL A 37 -3.06 -13.81 13.32
C VAL A 37 -2.11 -12.67 12.96
N CYS A 38 -2.65 -11.49 12.64
CA CYS A 38 -1.85 -10.30 12.32
C CYS A 38 -1.18 -9.70 13.56
N LYS A 39 0.00 -9.09 13.37
CA LYS A 39 0.74 -8.44 14.46
C LYS A 39 0.10 -7.12 14.91
N ALA A 40 -0.52 -6.38 14.00
CA ALA A 40 -1.15 -5.10 14.25
C ALA A 40 -2.59 -5.08 13.70
N PHE A 41 -3.46 -4.23 14.28
CA PHE A 41 -4.82 -4.04 13.77
C PHE A 41 -4.80 -3.41 12.36
N GLN A 42 -3.84 -2.53 12.08
CA GLN A 42 -3.62 -2.01 10.73
C GLN A 42 -3.44 -3.13 9.69
N GLN A 43 -2.64 -4.14 10.03
CA GLN A 43 -2.35 -5.25 9.13
C GLN A 43 -3.61 -6.08 8.85
N ALA A 44 -4.44 -6.33 9.88
CA ALA A 44 -5.71 -7.01 9.71
C ALA A 44 -6.70 -6.19 8.86
N CYS A 45 -6.79 -4.87 9.09
CA CYS A 45 -7.56 -3.97 8.22
C CYS A 45 -7.11 -4.04 6.77
N ARG A 46 -5.78 -4.09 6.54
CA ARG A 46 -5.21 -4.21 5.20
C ARG A 46 -5.59 -5.53 4.52
N MET A 47 -5.39 -6.65 5.20
CA MET A 47 -5.72 -7.98 4.64
C MET A 47 -7.21 -8.13 4.32
N ARG A 48 -8.08 -7.42 5.06
CA ARG A 48 -9.53 -7.38 4.79
C ARG A 48 -9.95 -6.31 3.77
N GLY A 49 -9.02 -5.55 3.19
CA GLY A 49 -9.32 -4.48 2.24
C GLY A 49 -10.08 -3.28 2.84
N LEU A 50 -9.93 -3.04 4.15
CA LEU A 50 -10.63 -1.94 4.85
C LEU A 50 -9.91 -0.60 4.76
N LEU A 51 -8.65 -0.60 4.30
CA LEU A 51 -7.83 0.57 4.12
C LEU A 51 -8.14 1.18 2.75
N GLU A 52 -8.86 2.31 2.75
CA GLU A 52 -9.25 3.01 1.52
C GLU A 52 -8.00 3.44 0.74
N GLY A 53 -8.05 3.31 -0.59
CA GLY A 53 -6.94 3.70 -1.47
C GLY A 53 -5.84 2.65 -1.62
N TYR A 54 -5.32 2.03 -0.55
CA TYR A 54 -4.22 1.06 -0.68
C TYR A 54 -4.57 -0.11 -1.61
N GLN A 55 -5.70 -0.79 -1.35
CA GLN A 55 -6.09 -1.96 -2.14
C GLN A 55 -6.41 -1.56 -3.59
N LEU A 56 -7.15 -0.46 -3.77
CA LEU A 56 -7.49 0.08 -5.08
C LEU A 56 -6.23 0.34 -5.93
N TRP A 57 -5.28 1.10 -5.38
CA TRP A 57 -4.09 1.48 -6.12
C TRP A 57 -3.12 0.32 -6.30
N ASN A 58 -3.07 -0.62 -5.34
CA ASN A 58 -2.28 -1.83 -5.49
C ASN A 58 -2.82 -2.72 -6.63
N ASP A 59 -4.13 -2.94 -6.68
CA ASP A 59 -4.75 -3.72 -7.75
C ASP A 59 -4.60 -3.01 -9.11
N THR A 60 -4.80 -1.70 -9.13
CA THR A 60 -4.60 -0.87 -10.34
C THR A 60 -3.17 -0.95 -10.86
N LEU A 61 -2.16 -0.85 -9.99
CA LEU A 61 -0.76 -0.96 -10.37
C LEU A 61 -0.42 -2.36 -10.86
N ARG A 62 -0.98 -3.40 -10.24
CA ARG A 62 -0.78 -4.79 -10.67
C ARG A 62 -1.36 -5.04 -12.06
N GLU A 63 -2.59 -4.58 -12.32
CA GLU A 63 -3.22 -4.66 -13.64
C GLU A 63 -2.42 -3.87 -14.69
N ALA A 64 -1.97 -2.66 -14.34
CA ALA A 64 -1.16 -1.85 -15.24
C ALA A 64 0.20 -2.51 -15.55
N ALA A 65 0.81 -3.22 -14.59
CA ALA A 65 2.07 -3.93 -14.80
C ALA A 65 1.97 -5.05 -15.86
N GLU A 66 0.77 -5.60 -16.10
CA GLU A 66 0.55 -6.61 -17.13
C GLU A 66 0.42 -6.00 -18.54
N ALA A 67 0.12 -4.71 -18.65
CA ALA A 67 -0.27 -4.06 -19.90
C ALA A 67 0.62 -2.86 -20.32
N GLN A 68 1.41 -2.31 -19.40
CA GLN A 68 2.16 -1.08 -19.60
C GLN A 68 3.67 -1.28 -19.45
N SER A 69 4.46 -0.40 -20.05
CA SER A 69 5.91 -0.38 -19.82
C SER A 69 6.26 0.07 -18.40
N PRO A 70 7.40 -0.36 -17.82
CA PRO A 70 7.84 0.09 -16.50
C PRO A 70 7.90 1.62 -16.35
N GLY A 71 8.30 2.35 -17.40
CA GLY A 71 8.28 3.82 -17.40
C GLY A 71 6.87 4.42 -17.26
N GLN A 72 5.87 3.87 -17.95
CA GLN A 72 4.47 4.27 -17.79
C GLN A 72 3.94 3.88 -16.41
N LEU A 73 4.34 2.72 -15.89
CA LEU A 73 3.97 2.27 -14.55
C LEU A 73 4.53 3.21 -13.47
N ARG A 74 5.77 3.69 -13.62
CA ARG A 74 6.36 4.72 -12.74
C ARG A 74 5.61 6.05 -12.81
N MET A 75 5.12 6.45 -14.00
CA MET A 75 4.29 7.64 -14.13
C MET A 75 2.93 7.49 -13.43
N LEU A 76 2.26 6.36 -13.58
CA LEU A 76 1.03 6.05 -12.85
C LEU A 76 1.27 6.07 -11.33
N PHE A 77 2.34 5.44 -10.86
CA PHE A 77 2.73 5.46 -9.44
C PHE A 77 2.92 6.89 -8.93
N ALA A 78 3.62 7.74 -9.69
CA ALA A 78 3.82 9.15 -9.32
C ALA A 78 2.50 9.93 -9.25
N VAL A 79 1.56 9.72 -10.20
CA VAL A 79 0.23 10.33 -10.17
C VAL A 79 -0.55 9.91 -8.93
N VAL A 80 -0.55 8.60 -8.61
CA VAL A 80 -1.19 8.07 -7.41
C VAL A 80 -0.59 8.71 -6.15
N CYS A 81 0.74 8.82 -6.05
CA CYS A 81 1.39 9.47 -4.91
C CYS A 81 1.08 10.98 -4.81
N ALA A 82 0.90 11.68 -5.93
CA ALA A 82 0.71 13.12 -5.95
C ALA A 82 -0.73 13.54 -5.67
N PHE A 83 -1.72 12.78 -6.17
CA PHE A 83 -3.10 13.23 -6.23
C PHE A 83 -4.08 12.38 -5.43
N GLU A 84 -3.69 11.15 -5.05
CA GLU A 84 -4.61 10.22 -4.42
C GLU A 84 -4.36 10.06 -2.92
N LYS A 85 -5.42 9.70 -2.19
CA LYS A 85 -5.30 9.35 -0.78
C LYS A 85 -4.75 7.93 -0.65
N VAL A 86 -3.44 7.81 -0.47
CA VAL A 86 -2.76 6.55 -0.21
C VAL A 86 -2.34 6.49 1.25
N GLU A 87 -2.89 5.54 2.00
CA GLU A 87 -2.59 5.39 3.44
C GLU A 87 -1.17 4.87 3.73
N ASP A 88 -0.56 4.12 2.80
CA ASP A 88 0.78 3.56 2.96
C ASP A 88 1.55 3.48 1.63
N ILE A 89 2.13 4.62 1.22
CA ILE A 89 2.99 4.71 0.03
C ILE A 89 4.22 3.79 0.14
N PRO A 90 4.95 3.70 1.28
CA PRO A 90 6.06 2.77 1.41
C PRO A 90 5.70 1.32 1.13
N GLN A 91 4.54 0.85 1.61
CA GLN A 91 4.06 -0.50 1.30
C GLN A 91 3.65 -0.64 -0.18
N LEU A 92 2.95 0.36 -0.73
CA LEU A 92 2.54 0.34 -2.13
C LEU A 92 3.75 0.23 -3.06
N TRP A 93 4.81 0.99 -2.77
CA TRP A 93 6.12 0.87 -3.39
C TRP A 93 6.69 -0.53 -3.21
N ALA A 94 6.83 -1.01 -1.97
CA ALA A 94 7.46 -2.31 -1.69
C ALA A 94 6.79 -3.47 -2.44
N THR A 95 5.46 -3.41 -2.60
CA THR A 95 4.67 -4.44 -3.28
C THR A 95 4.82 -4.41 -4.79
N ASN A 96 5.00 -3.22 -5.39
CA ASN A 96 5.05 -3.03 -6.84
C ASN A 96 6.47 -2.75 -7.38
N ARG A 97 7.47 -2.66 -6.50
CA ARG A 97 8.84 -2.22 -6.80
C ARG A 97 9.46 -3.00 -7.95
N ASP A 98 9.31 -4.32 -7.93
CA ASP A 98 10.03 -5.17 -8.88
C ASP A 98 9.55 -4.94 -10.32
N ALA A 99 8.26 -4.64 -10.53
CA ALA A 99 7.73 -4.20 -11.82
C ALA A 99 8.13 -2.75 -12.16
N LEU A 100 8.10 -1.87 -11.16
CA LEU A 100 8.48 -0.46 -11.33
C LEU A 100 9.95 -0.25 -11.72
N CYS A 101 10.84 -1.19 -11.39
CA CYS A 101 12.27 -1.09 -11.70
C CYS A 101 12.76 -2.12 -12.73
N GLU A 102 11.87 -2.92 -13.32
CA GLU A 102 12.21 -4.04 -14.21
C GLU A 102 13.19 -3.64 -15.33
N ASP A 103 12.88 -2.60 -16.09
CA ASP A 103 13.70 -2.08 -17.18
C ASP A 103 15.10 -1.64 -16.74
N PHE A 104 15.20 -0.97 -15.59
CA PHE A 104 16.50 -0.57 -15.05
C PHE A 104 17.27 -1.76 -14.47
N VAL A 105 16.60 -2.72 -13.84
CA VAL A 105 17.26 -3.94 -13.33
C VAL A 105 17.75 -4.83 -14.48
N HIS A 106 17.12 -4.79 -15.65
CA HIS A 106 17.65 -5.46 -16.84
C HIS A 106 18.92 -4.82 -17.38
N CYS A 107 19.06 -3.50 -17.28
CA CYS A 107 20.23 -2.76 -17.78
C CYS A 107 21.34 -2.59 -16.74
N TYR A 108 21.03 -2.67 -15.45
CA TYR A 108 21.91 -2.36 -14.33
C TYR A 108 21.82 -3.41 -13.22
N SER A 109 22.43 -3.16 -12.06
CA SER A 109 22.24 -4.05 -10.91
C SER A 109 20.89 -3.81 -10.23
N LYS A 110 20.40 -4.79 -9.44
CA LYS A 110 19.17 -4.63 -8.64
C LYS A 110 19.16 -3.36 -7.79
N ILE A 111 20.31 -3.04 -7.17
CA ILE A 111 20.46 -1.85 -6.32
C ILE A 111 20.31 -0.58 -7.16
N LYS A 112 21.10 -0.47 -8.25
CA LYS A 112 21.05 0.70 -9.13
C LYS A 112 19.69 0.85 -9.82
N GLY A 113 19.04 -0.25 -10.19
CA GLY A 113 17.74 -0.21 -10.84
C GLY A 113 16.65 0.36 -9.93
N VAL A 114 16.67 -0.02 -8.66
CA VAL A 114 15.79 0.56 -7.63
C VAL A 114 16.09 2.04 -7.41
N GLU A 115 17.36 2.44 -7.34
CA GLU A 115 17.77 3.84 -7.19
C GLU A 115 17.30 4.71 -8.38
N TYR A 116 17.47 4.22 -9.61
CA TYR A 116 17.03 4.95 -10.81
C TYR A 116 15.52 5.06 -10.91
N ALA A 117 14.77 3.99 -10.59
CA ALA A 117 13.32 4.05 -10.54
C ALA A 117 12.82 5.11 -9.55
N LEU A 118 13.40 5.16 -8.34
CA LEU A 118 13.06 6.19 -7.34
C LEU A 118 13.44 7.59 -7.81
N ALA A 119 14.61 7.76 -8.42
CA ALA A 119 15.04 9.06 -8.95
C ALA A 119 14.08 9.57 -10.04
N GLU A 120 13.62 8.69 -10.93
CA GLU A 120 12.65 9.05 -11.96
C GLU A 120 11.28 9.40 -11.38
N ILE A 121 10.78 8.60 -10.43
CA ILE A 121 9.52 8.90 -9.72
C ILE A 121 9.60 10.26 -9.02
N ASN A 122 10.70 10.54 -8.32
CA ASN A 122 10.90 11.84 -7.68
C ASN A 122 10.95 13.00 -8.68
N ARG A 123 11.58 12.79 -9.84
CA ARG A 123 11.58 13.79 -10.93
C ARG A 123 10.16 14.04 -11.46
N LEU A 124 9.35 12.99 -11.59
CA LEU A 124 7.95 13.11 -12.02
C LEU A 124 7.11 13.86 -10.98
N LEU A 125 7.29 13.55 -9.69
CA LEU A 125 6.61 14.24 -8.59
C LEU A 125 6.93 15.75 -8.54
N GLN A 126 8.15 16.14 -8.92
CA GLN A 126 8.56 17.55 -9.00
C GLN A 126 8.01 18.28 -10.23
N SER A 127 7.42 17.56 -11.19
CA SER A 127 6.85 18.13 -12.41
C SER A 127 5.36 18.43 -12.33
N PHE A 128 4.72 18.05 -11.23
CA PHE A 128 3.35 18.43 -10.87
C PHE A 128 3.34 19.74 -10.07
#